data_AF-A0A8X6N408-F1
#
_entry.id   AF-A0A8X6N408-F1
#
_cell.length_a   1.000
_cell.length_b   1.000
_cell.length_c   1.000
_cell.angle_alpha   90.00
_cell.angle_beta   90.00
_cell.angle_gamma   90.00
#
_symmetry.space_group_name_H-M   'P 1'
#
loop_
_entity.id
_entity.type
_entity.pdbx_description
1 polymer ?
#
loop_
_entity_poly.entity_id
_entity_poly.type
_entity_poly.pdbx_seq_one_letter_code
_entity_poly.pdbx_strand_id
1 'polypeptide(L)'
;MKFVLPKLCELSLVLLFAYLQTGACDSPDPENSVFHPIISYDIQIISDNSTIRDFVSTFVKEVYDSDTLKDLFDITAETSTSFRNHAYNDFIRVINQNNLDNAELIADFATRTFNQNFETIPRDVAVRIYANIVANFLYSIGKLSSTNDAESLAKQYAKDFSDAAKKYVKDGDVETKYDAISQGVVNFVLPIQKLTQDEVWKLAFLFESQFLLAAVELSYTNDVYDQCAKEANESM
;
A
#
# COMPACT_ATOMS: atom_id res chain seq x y z
N MET A 1 -19.29 -26.26 0.29
CA MET A 1 -18.68 -25.10 0.97
C MET A 1 -19.32 -23.85 0.36
N LYS A 2 -20.19 -23.13 1.08
CA LYS A 2 -20.92 -21.97 0.54
C LYS A 2 -20.09 -20.72 0.81
N PHE A 3 -19.53 -20.12 -0.25
CA PHE A 3 -18.83 -18.84 -0.19
C PHE A 3 -19.82 -17.72 0.15
N VAL A 4 -19.59 -16.99 1.24
CA VAL A 4 -20.34 -15.78 1.62
C VAL A 4 -19.64 -14.58 0.99
N LEU A 5 -19.77 -14.43 -0.34
CA LEU A 5 -19.30 -13.26 -1.10
C LEU A 5 -20.12 -11.94 -0.91
N PRO A 6 -21.43 -11.93 -0.60
CA PRO A 6 -22.22 -10.69 -0.66
C PRO A 6 -21.85 -9.64 0.41
N LYS A 7 -21.32 -10.07 1.56
CA LYS A 7 -21.05 -9.16 2.70
C LYS A 7 -19.78 -8.32 2.57
N LEU A 8 -18.86 -8.69 1.67
CA LEU A 8 -17.59 -7.98 1.48
C LEU A 8 -17.73 -6.74 0.59
N CYS A 9 -18.70 -6.73 -0.32
CA CYS A 9 -19.06 -5.57 -1.15
C CYS A 9 -19.77 -4.49 -0.30
N GLU A 10 -20.53 -4.90 0.71
CA GLU A 10 -21.14 -3.96 1.67
C GLU A 10 -20.11 -3.30 2.58
N LEU A 11 -19.02 -3.97 2.94
CA LEU A 11 -17.95 -3.40 3.80
C LEU A 11 -17.14 -2.30 3.10
N SER A 12 -16.88 -2.45 1.80
CA SER A 12 -16.22 -1.43 0.99
C SER A 12 -17.11 -0.20 0.79
N LEU A 13 -18.41 -0.39 0.62
CA LEU A 13 -19.41 0.69 0.61
C LEU A 13 -19.55 1.38 1.97
N VAL A 14 -19.54 0.65 3.08
CA VAL A 14 -19.65 1.23 4.43
C VAL A 14 -18.44 2.10 4.78
N LEU A 15 -17.23 1.69 4.38
CA LEU A 15 -16.01 2.53 4.53
C LEU A 15 -16.06 3.78 3.66
N LEU A 16 -16.58 3.66 2.43
CA LEU A 16 -16.82 4.80 1.53
C LEU A 16 -17.81 5.82 2.14
N PHE A 17 -18.89 5.34 2.76
CA PHE A 17 -19.91 6.20 3.40
C PHE A 17 -19.43 6.85 4.71
N ALA A 18 -18.56 6.20 5.48
CA ALA A 18 -17.97 6.80 6.68
C ALA A 18 -16.97 7.91 6.34
N TYR A 19 -16.24 7.79 5.23
CA TYR A 19 -15.25 8.77 4.77
C TYR A 19 -15.88 10.06 4.21
N LEU A 20 -17.05 9.97 3.56
CA LEU A 20 -17.75 11.12 2.97
C LEU A 20 -18.30 12.15 4.00
N GLN A 21 -18.26 11.85 5.30
CA GLN A 21 -18.83 12.73 6.33
C GLN A 21 -17.86 13.76 6.93
N THR A 22 -16.57 13.75 6.58
CA THR A 22 -15.54 14.59 7.24
C THR A 22 -14.99 15.75 6.39
N GLY A 23 -15.39 15.89 5.12
CA GLY A 23 -14.89 16.95 4.23
C GLY A 23 -15.59 18.31 4.42
N ALA A 24 -15.12 19.12 5.37
CA ALA A 24 -15.42 20.55 5.42
C ALA A 24 -14.17 21.34 4.99
N CYS A 25 -14.32 22.21 3.98
CA CYS A 25 -13.26 23.12 3.53
C CYS A 25 -13.17 24.31 4.51
N ASP A 26 -12.11 24.37 5.31
CA ASP A 26 -11.75 25.61 6.02
C ASP A 26 -10.94 26.52 5.06
N SER A 27 -11.40 27.77 4.87
CA SER A 27 -10.77 28.72 3.93
C SER A 27 -9.42 29.23 4.44
N PRO A 28 -8.37 29.37 3.60
CA PRO A 28 -7.13 30.00 4.02
C PRO A 28 -7.19 31.54 3.95
N ASP A 29 -6.63 32.17 4.98
CA ASP A 29 -6.44 33.62 5.12
C ASP A 29 -5.52 34.16 3.99
N PRO A 30 -5.87 35.27 3.30
CA PRO A 30 -5.21 35.65 2.06
C PRO A 30 -4.13 36.71 2.31
N GLU A 31 -2.97 36.36 2.87
CA GLU A 31 -1.81 37.27 2.78
C GLU A 31 -0.47 36.55 3.05
N ASN A 32 0.38 36.49 2.02
CA ASN A 32 1.80 36.10 2.06
C ASN A 32 2.16 34.65 2.45
N SER A 33 2.19 33.74 1.47
CA SER A 33 3.34 32.84 1.33
C SER A 33 3.49 32.34 -0.10
N VAL A 34 4.71 32.41 -0.62
CA VAL A 34 5.13 31.72 -1.84
C VAL A 34 4.91 30.23 -1.60
N PHE A 35 3.97 29.65 -2.33
CA PHE A 35 3.58 28.25 -2.23
C PHE A 35 4.74 27.37 -2.69
N HIS A 36 5.50 26.82 -1.74
CA HIS A 36 6.23 25.57 -1.96
C HIS A 36 5.41 24.47 -1.28
N PRO A 37 4.53 23.77 -2.02
CA PRO A 37 3.78 22.67 -1.45
C PRO A 37 4.72 21.48 -1.24
N ILE A 38 5.33 21.39 -0.06
CA ILE A 38 5.64 20.08 0.52
C ILE A 38 4.32 19.62 1.15
N ILE A 39 3.41 19.10 0.33
CA ILE A 39 2.19 18.49 0.83
C ILE A 39 2.59 17.12 1.38
N SER A 40 2.68 17.04 2.69
CA SER A 40 2.60 15.78 3.42
C SER A 40 1.17 15.29 3.26
N TYR A 41 0.94 14.36 2.32
CA TYR A 41 -0.35 13.72 2.19
C TYR A 41 -0.57 12.85 3.45
N ASP A 42 -1.48 13.30 4.32
CA ASP A 42 -2.05 12.48 5.39
C ASP A 42 -3.06 11.50 4.76
N ILE A 43 -2.53 10.60 3.92
CA ILE A 43 -3.28 9.51 3.31
C ILE A 43 -3.66 8.55 4.43
N GLN A 44 -4.94 8.53 4.81
CA GLN A 44 -5.49 7.71 5.88
C GLN A 44 -5.77 6.28 5.40
N ILE A 45 -4.72 5.62 4.91
CA ILE A 45 -4.61 4.16 4.98
C ILE A 45 -4.22 3.81 6.43
N ILE A 46 -5.06 4.18 7.41
CA ILE A 46 -4.80 3.99 8.83
C ILE A 46 -5.85 3.02 9.37
N SER A 47 -5.39 1.88 9.87
CA SER A 47 -6.22 1.01 10.69
C SER A 47 -6.52 1.68 12.03
N ASP A 48 -7.78 1.63 12.49
CA ASP A 48 -8.17 2.07 13.84
C ASP A 48 -7.45 1.31 14.96
N ASN A 49 -6.81 0.19 14.62
CA ASN A 49 -6.01 -0.59 15.54
C ASN A 49 -4.67 0.10 15.82
N SER A 50 -4.42 0.46 17.09
CA SER A 50 -3.18 1.12 17.50
C SER A 50 -1.92 0.34 17.15
N THR A 51 -1.93 -1.00 17.29
CA THR A 51 -0.77 -1.84 16.95
C THR A 51 -0.47 -1.82 15.45
N ILE A 52 -1.49 -1.82 14.59
CA ILE A 52 -1.29 -1.70 13.14
C ILE A 52 -0.76 -0.31 12.80
N ARG A 53 -1.33 0.74 13.39
CA ARG A 53 -0.88 2.12 13.20
C ARG A 53 0.59 2.30 13.62
N ASP A 54 1.00 1.77 14.76
CA ASP A 54 2.38 1.88 15.27
C ASP A 54 3.37 1.16 14.35
N PHE A 55 2.99 -0.02 13.82
CA PHE A 55 3.79 -0.72 12.83
C PHE A 55 3.94 0.13 11.55
N VAL A 56 2.83 0.64 11.02
CA VAL A 56 2.82 1.43 9.78
C VAL A 56 3.62 2.71 9.94
N SER A 57 3.40 3.48 11.01
CA SER A 57 4.14 4.72 11.26
C SER A 57 5.63 4.49 11.41
N THR A 58 6.01 3.41 12.10
CA THR A 58 7.43 3.05 12.27
C THR A 58 8.06 2.67 10.93
N PHE A 59 7.42 1.80 10.14
CA PHE A 59 7.95 1.41 8.84
C PHE A 59 8.08 2.61 7.89
N VAL A 60 7.04 3.44 7.82
CA VAL A 60 7.06 4.68 7.03
C VAL A 60 8.25 5.54 7.43
N LYS A 61 8.45 5.77 8.74
CA LYS A 61 9.59 6.54 9.24
C LYS A 61 10.92 5.94 8.80
N GLU A 62 11.13 4.63 8.99
CA GLU A 62 12.37 3.95 8.59
C GLU A 62 12.64 4.07 7.07
N VAL A 63 11.59 4.06 6.24
CA VAL A 63 11.73 4.30 4.80
C VAL A 63 12.21 5.72 4.52
N TYR A 64 11.60 6.73 5.13
CA TYR A 64 11.96 8.14 4.89
C TYR A 64 13.33 8.54 5.45
N ASP A 65 13.78 7.88 6.52
CA ASP A 65 15.09 8.10 7.13
C ASP A 65 16.23 7.42 6.33
N SER A 66 15.92 6.60 5.32
CA SER A 66 16.89 5.82 4.53
C SER A 66 16.88 6.19 3.05
N ASP A 67 18.01 6.68 2.53
CA ASP A 67 18.16 7.00 1.10
C ASP A 67 17.95 5.76 0.20
N THR A 68 18.43 4.61 0.64
CA THR A 68 18.23 3.33 -0.07
C THR A 68 16.74 2.97 -0.18
N LEU A 69 15.98 3.16 0.89
CA LEU A 69 14.55 2.82 0.87
C LEU A 69 13.73 3.87 0.13
N LYS A 70 14.08 5.16 0.25
CA LYS A 70 13.45 6.23 -0.53
C LYS A 70 13.60 6.02 -2.04
N ASP A 71 14.77 5.57 -2.49
CA ASP A 71 15.01 5.23 -3.90
C ASP A 71 14.25 3.95 -4.30
N LEU A 72 14.28 2.91 -3.47
CA LEU A 72 13.57 1.66 -3.72
C LEU A 72 12.08 1.89 -4.02
N PHE A 73 11.42 2.73 -3.22
CA PHE A 73 10.00 3.04 -3.38
C PHE A 73 9.71 4.19 -4.35
N ASP A 74 10.73 4.79 -4.97
CA ASP A 74 10.52 5.76 -6.05
C ASP A 74 10.28 5.03 -7.38
N ILE A 75 9.05 4.55 -7.53
CA ILE A 75 8.52 3.83 -8.71
C ILE A 75 7.61 4.72 -9.57
N THR A 76 7.70 6.04 -9.39
CA THR A 76 6.78 7.04 -9.97
C THR A 76 6.90 7.19 -11.49
N ALA A 77 8.02 6.75 -12.08
CA ALA A 77 8.26 6.82 -13.51
C ALA A 77 7.54 5.74 -14.34
N GLU A 78 6.87 4.80 -13.69
CA GLU A 78 6.33 3.60 -14.33
C GLU A 78 4.81 3.62 -14.52
N THR A 79 4.36 2.92 -15.55
CA THR A 79 2.93 2.73 -15.80
C THR A 79 2.33 1.71 -14.83
N SER A 80 1.08 1.92 -14.43
CA SER A 80 0.31 0.94 -13.63
C SER A 80 0.23 -0.46 -14.25
N THR A 81 0.36 -0.57 -15.57
CA THR A 81 0.38 -1.86 -16.28
C THR A 81 1.67 -2.64 -16.01
N SER A 82 2.84 -2.00 -16.02
CA SER A 82 4.11 -2.65 -15.67
C SER A 82 4.06 -3.19 -14.24
N PHE A 83 3.63 -2.34 -13.29
CA PHE A 83 3.45 -2.72 -11.90
C PHE A 83 2.50 -3.92 -11.75
N ARG A 84 1.34 -3.88 -12.41
CA ARG A 84 0.36 -4.97 -12.37
C ARG A 84 0.96 -6.29 -12.85
N ASN A 85 1.64 -6.26 -13.99
CA ASN A 85 2.24 -7.46 -14.57
C ASN A 85 3.31 -8.05 -13.65
N HIS A 86 4.12 -7.19 -13.02
CA HIS A 86 5.11 -7.63 -12.06
C HIS A 86 4.47 -8.25 -10.82
N ALA A 87 3.49 -7.58 -10.21
CA ALA A 87 2.74 -8.10 -9.07
C ALA A 87 2.06 -9.44 -9.38
N TYR A 88 1.47 -9.57 -10.58
CA TYR A 88 0.86 -10.82 -11.03
C TYR A 88 1.88 -11.96 -11.05
N ASN A 89 3.01 -11.74 -11.71
CA ASN A 89 4.08 -12.74 -11.80
C ASN A 89 4.67 -13.11 -10.44
N ASP A 90 4.73 -12.16 -9.50
CA ASP A 90 5.18 -12.40 -8.14
C ASP A 90 4.24 -13.28 -7.35
N PHE A 91 2.93 -13.05 -7.43
CA PHE A 91 1.95 -13.96 -6.83
C PHE A 91 2.10 -15.37 -7.41
N ILE A 92 2.21 -15.52 -8.73
CA ILE A 92 2.45 -16.83 -9.37
C ILE A 92 3.70 -17.50 -8.78
N ARG A 93 4.81 -16.76 -8.75
CA ARG A 93 6.12 -17.24 -8.28
C ARG A 93 6.03 -17.73 -6.84
N VAL A 94 5.50 -16.91 -5.93
CA VAL A 94 5.42 -17.23 -4.49
C VAL A 94 4.50 -18.43 -4.25
N ILE A 95 3.34 -18.49 -4.91
CA ILE A 95 2.38 -19.58 -4.74
C ILE A 95 2.99 -20.90 -5.21
N ASN A 96 3.58 -20.91 -6.40
CA ASN A 96 4.22 -22.11 -6.96
C ASN A 96 5.41 -22.58 -6.12
N GLN A 97 6.26 -21.66 -5.65
CA GLN A 97 7.40 -21.99 -4.77
C GLN A 97 6.97 -22.62 -3.44
N ASN A 98 5.77 -22.31 -2.97
CA ASN A 98 5.20 -22.89 -1.75
C ASN A 98 4.36 -24.15 -2.01
N ASN A 99 4.30 -24.65 -3.26
CA ASN A 99 3.49 -25.80 -3.68
C ASN A 99 2.00 -25.62 -3.32
N LEU A 100 1.47 -24.43 -3.58
CA LEU A 100 0.07 -24.07 -3.34
C LEU A 100 -0.71 -24.06 -4.67
N ASP A 101 -2.02 -24.26 -4.58
CA ASP A 101 -2.89 -24.40 -5.75
C ASP A 101 -3.43 -23.04 -6.24
N ASN A 102 -3.93 -23.03 -7.48
CA ASN A 102 -4.67 -21.91 -8.09
C ASN A 102 -3.88 -20.60 -8.21
N ALA A 103 -2.58 -20.68 -8.51
CA ALA A 103 -1.70 -19.52 -8.64
C ALA A 103 -2.27 -18.44 -9.57
N GLU A 104 -2.68 -18.82 -10.78
CA GLU A 104 -3.25 -17.89 -11.78
C GLU A 104 -4.49 -17.17 -11.28
N LEU A 105 -5.43 -17.91 -10.70
CA LEU A 105 -6.67 -17.35 -10.17
C LEU A 105 -6.40 -16.34 -9.05
N ILE A 106 -5.46 -16.62 -8.16
CA ILE A 106 -5.12 -15.75 -7.03
C ILE A 106 -4.37 -14.51 -7.52
N ALA A 107 -3.42 -14.67 -8.44
CA ALA A 107 -2.66 -13.57 -9.02
C ALA A 107 -3.57 -12.61 -9.80
N ASP A 108 -4.51 -13.15 -10.60
CA ASP A 108 -5.53 -12.36 -11.28
C ASP A 108 -6.40 -11.60 -10.29
N PHE A 109 -6.88 -12.29 -9.24
CA PHE A 109 -7.69 -11.67 -8.21
C PHE A 109 -6.96 -10.50 -7.53
N ALA A 110 -5.71 -10.71 -7.10
CA ALA A 110 -4.92 -9.69 -6.40
C ALA A 110 -4.68 -8.44 -7.25
N THR A 111 -4.58 -8.59 -8.58
CA THR A 111 -4.08 -7.54 -9.48
C THR A 111 -5.15 -6.93 -10.39
N ARG A 112 -6.39 -7.40 -10.34
CA ARG A 112 -7.47 -6.96 -11.24
C ARG A 112 -7.83 -5.47 -11.10
N THR A 113 -7.59 -4.86 -9.94
CA THR A 113 -8.00 -3.47 -9.66
C THR A 113 -7.00 -2.42 -10.15
N PHE A 114 -5.80 -2.80 -10.61
CA PHE A 114 -4.74 -1.84 -10.96
C PHE A 114 -5.05 -0.98 -12.18
N ASN A 115 -5.43 -1.62 -13.29
CA ASN A 115 -5.52 -0.94 -14.59
C ASN A 115 -6.66 0.09 -14.68
N GLN A 116 -7.55 0.12 -13.69
CA GLN A 116 -8.72 0.99 -13.69
C GLN A 116 -8.52 2.27 -12.87
N ASN A 117 -7.42 2.36 -12.11
CA ASN A 117 -7.38 3.20 -10.91
C ASN A 117 -6.10 4.01 -10.71
N PHE A 118 -5.01 3.68 -11.42
CA PHE A 118 -3.74 4.40 -11.31
C PHE A 118 -3.12 4.62 -12.70
N GLU A 119 -2.62 5.82 -12.97
CA GLU A 119 -1.64 6.04 -14.06
C GLU A 119 -0.22 5.81 -13.54
N THR A 120 0.07 6.39 -12.37
CA THR A 120 1.31 6.20 -11.59
C THR A 120 0.94 6.04 -10.11
N ILE A 121 1.83 5.44 -9.31
CA ILE A 121 1.62 5.25 -7.86
C ILE A 121 2.65 6.11 -7.12
N PRO A 122 2.21 7.16 -6.39
CA PRO A 122 3.11 7.96 -5.58
C PRO A 122 3.87 7.11 -4.55
N ARG A 123 5.14 7.46 -4.29
CA ARG A 123 6.00 6.73 -3.35
C ARG A 123 5.36 6.59 -1.96
N ASP A 124 4.83 7.69 -1.43
CA ASP A 124 4.20 7.75 -0.11
C ASP A 124 2.99 6.81 -0.03
N VAL A 125 2.20 6.73 -1.09
CA VAL A 125 1.10 5.78 -1.25
C VAL A 125 1.64 4.35 -1.24
N ALA A 126 2.64 4.04 -2.07
CA ALA A 126 3.21 2.70 -2.17
C ALA A 126 3.76 2.20 -0.81
N VAL A 127 4.53 3.03 -0.12
CA VAL A 127 5.09 2.70 1.21
C VAL A 127 3.98 2.37 2.20
N ARG A 128 2.93 3.19 2.26
CA ARG A 128 1.79 2.97 3.17
C ARG A 128 1.00 1.72 2.80
N ILE A 129 0.79 1.44 1.51
CA ILE A 129 0.10 0.23 1.05
C ILE A 129 0.84 -1.02 1.52
N TYR A 130 2.15 -1.13 1.24
CA TYR A 130 2.93 -2.31 1.63
C TYR A 130 2.99 -2.48 3.16
N ALA A 131 3.15 -1.39 3.90
CA ALA A 131 3.08 -1.40 5.35
C ALA A 131 1.74 -1.95 5.87
N ASN A 132 0.63 -1.46 5.30
CA ASN A 132 -0.71 -1.86 5.72
C ASN A 132 -1.03 -3.31 5.36
N ILE A 133 -0.65 -3.79 4.18
CA ILE A 133 -0.86 -5.19 3.78
C ILE A 133 -0.22 -6.12 4.80
N VAL A 134 1.05 -5.89 5.13
CA VAL A 134 1.80 -6.75 6.06
C VAL A 134 1.31 -6.61 7.49
N ALA A 135 1.04 -5.38 7.97
CA ALA A 135 0.52 -5.19 9.31
C ALA A 135 -0.84 -5.88 9.52
N ASN A 136 -1.78 -5.71 8.59
CA ASN A 136 -3.09 -6.37 8.65
C ASN A 136 -2.97 -7.89 8.53
N PHE A 137 -2.08 -8.39 7.67
CA PHE A 137 -1.81 -9.83 7.55
C PHE A 137 -1.33 -10.39 8.89
N LEU A 138 -0.24 -9.83 9.45
CA LEU A 138 0.33 -10.28 10.71
C LEU A 138 -0.67 -10.19 11.87
N TYR A 139 -1.49 -9.14 11.90
CA TYR A 139 -2.55 -8.98 12.89
C TYR A 139 -3.59 -10.10 12.77
N SER A 140 -4.04 -10.39 11.54
CA SER A 140 -5.06 -11.41 11.27
C SER A 140 -4.62 -12.84 11.64
N ILE A 141 -3.31 -13.10 11.65
CA ILE A 141 -2.72 -14.39 12.07
C ILE A 141 -2.17 -14.36 13.50
N GLY A 142 -2.41 -13.28 14.25
CA GLY A 142 -2.02 -13.13 15.65
C GLY A 142 -0.50 -12.96 15.90
N LYS A 143 0.27 -12.63 14.86
CA LYS A 143 1.72 -12.34 14.95
C LYS A 143 2.01 -10.89 15.30
N LEU A 144 1.11 -9.98 14.91
CA LEU A 144 1.09 -8.60 15.38
C LEU A 144 -0.03 -8.46 16.41
N SER A 145 0.29 -8.07 17.63
CA SER A 145 -0.65 -7.94 18.75
C SER A 145 -0.19 -6.85 19.71
N SER A 146 -1.05 -6.44 20.62
CA SER A 146 -0.71 -5.47 21.68
C SER A 146 0.34 -5.98 22.67
N THR A 147 0.70 -7.27 22.62
CA THR A 147 1.72 -7.89 23.46
C THR A 147 3.08 -8.01 22.77
N ASN A 148 3.12 -7.85 21.44
CA ASN A 148 4.34 -7.92 20.65
C ASN A 148 4.79 -6.51 20.29
N ASP A 149 6.10 -6.32 20.12
CA ASP A 149 6.67 -5.02 19.77
C ASP A 149 6.45 -4.74 18.27
N ALA A 150 5.40 -3.98 17.97
CA ALA A 150 5.06 -3.52 16.62
C ALA A 150 6.20 -2.72 15.96
N GLU A 151 6.93 -1.92 16.74
CA GLU A 151 8.04 -1.14 16.23
C GLU A 151 9.20 -2.04 15.81
N SER A 152 9.55 -3.03 16.64
CA SER A 152 10.63 -3.98 16.30
C SER A 152 10.31 -4.77 15.05
N LEU A 153 9.05 -5.22 14.87
CA LEU A 153 8.62 -5.90 13.65
C LEU A 153 8.68 -4.98 12.43
N ALA A 154 8.27 -3.71 12.56
CA ALA A 154 8.34 -2.73 11.49
C ALA A 154 9.79 -2.40 11.09
N LYS A 155 10.70 -2.28 12.05
CA LYS A 155 12.13 -2.08 11.80
C LYS A 155 12.76 -3.28 11.11
N GLN A 156 12.41 -4.50 11.52
CA GLN A 156 12.85 -5.71 10.84
C GLN A 156 12.32 -5.75 9.39
N TYR A 157 11.06 -5.37 9.19
CA TYR A 157 10.46 -5.26 7.86
C TYR A 157 11.21 -4.26 6.96
N ALA A 158 11.51 -3.05 7.48
CA ALA A 158 12.31 -2.06 6.76
C ALA A 158 13.74 -2.56 6.45
N LYS A 159 14.35 -3.30 7.38
CA LYS A 159 15.66 -3.92 7.18
C LYS A 159 15.63 -4.94 6.04
N ASP A 160 14.60 -5.79 5.96
CA ASP A 160 14.47 -6.80 4.90
C ASP A 160 14.27 -6.15 3.52
N PHE A 161 13.57 -5.01 3.45
CA PHE A 161 13.51 -4.17 2.25
C PHE A 161 14.87 -3.58 1.89
N SER A 162 15.62 -3.08 2.86
CA SER A 162 16.97 -2.52 2.63
C SER A 162 17.92 -3.60 2.10
N ASP A 163 17.87 -4.80 2.67
CA ASP A 163 18.73 -5.91 2.25
C ASP A 163 18.34 -6.42 0.86
N ALA A 164 17.04 -6.44 0.54
CA ALA A 164 16.56 -6.73 -0.80
C ALA A 164 17.01 -5.65 -1.80
N ALA A 165 16.88 -4.37 -1.46
CA ALA A 165 17.32 -3.26 -2.32
C ALA A 165 18.80 -3.40 -2.70
N LYS A 166 19.67 -3.59 -1.71
CA LYS A 166 21.13 -3.76 -1.92
C LYS A 166 21.49 -4.97 -2.79
N LYS A 167 20.65 -6.00 -2.78
CA LYS A 167 20.90 -7.26 -3.49
C LYS A 167 20.39 -7.23 -4.93
N TYR A 168 19.23 -6.59 -5.15
CA TYR A 168 18.50 -6.74 -6.39
C TYR A 168 18.48 -5.47 -7.24
N VAL A 169 18.45 -4.27 -6.64
CA VAL A 169 18.37 -3.01 -7.39
C VAL A 169 19.64 -2.78 -8.19
N LYS A 170 19.47 -2.51 -9.49
CA LYS A 170 20.55 -2.15 -10.40
C LYS A 170 20.33 -0.73 -10.93
N ASP A 171 21.42 0.02 -11.04
CA ASP A 171 21.38 1.40 -11.53
C ASP A 171 20.72 1.47 -12.91
N GLY A 172 19.66 2.27 -13.02
CA GLY A 172 18.92 2.52 -14.26
C GLY A 172 17.91 1.44 -14.68
N ASP A 173 17.66 0.41 -13.85
CA ASP A 173 16.71 -0.66 -14.14
C ASP A 173 15.58 -0.69 -13.11
N VAL A 174 14.45 -0.07 -13.44
CA VAL A 174 13.30 0.07 -12.52
C VAL A 174 12.63 -1.27 -12.22
N GLU A 175 12.64 -2.23 -13.16
CA GLU A 175 12.05 -3.57 -12.94
C GLU A 175 12.74 -4.29 -11.77
N THR A 176 14.03 -4.05 -11.57
CA THR A 176 14.76 -4.61 -10.42
C THR A 176 14.32 -4.03 -9.07
N LYS A 177 13.73 -2.83 -9.05
CA LYS A 177 13.11 -2.27 -7.84
C LYS A 177 11.85 -3.04 -7.46
N TYR A 178 11.05 -3.48 -8.42
CA TYR A 178 9.87 -4.30 -8.13
C TYR A 178 10.25 -5.66 -7.57
N ASP A 179 11.26 -6.31 -8.16
CA ASP A 179 11.81 -7.54 -7.60
C ASP A 179 12.29 -7.31 -6.16
N ALA A 180 13.01 -6.22 -5.91
CA ALA A 180 13.48 -5.89 -4.56
C ALA A 180 12.33 -5.65 -3.57
N ILE A 181 11.27 -4.94 -3.95
CA ILE A 181 10.08 -4.71 -3.14
C ILE A 181 9.43 -6.04 -2.76
N SER A 182 9.17 -6.90 -3.74
CA SER A 182 8.54 -8.21 -3.50
C SER A 182 9.42 -9.14 -2.68
N GLN A 183 10.73 -9.14 -2.92
CA GLN A 183 11.67 -9.89 -2.08
C GLN A 183 11.72 -9.34 -0.65
N GLY A 184 11.60 -8.03 -0.44
CA GLY A 184 11.47 -7.44 0.90
C GLY A 184 10.28 -8.00 1.66
N VAL A 185 9.11 -8.14 1.01
CA VAL A 185 7.92 -8.77 1.60
C VAL A 185 8.16 -10.25 1.90
N VAL A 186 8.64 -11.00 0.91
CA VAL A 186 8.84 -12.45 1.02
C VAL A 186 9.86 -12.79 2.12
N ASN A 187 10.98 -12.07 2.17
CA ASN A 187 12.04 -12.29 3.17
C ASN A 187 11.58 -12.01 4.59
N PHE A 188 10.62 -11.11 4.78
CA PHE A 188 10.05 -10.83 6.10
C PHE A 188 8.94 -11.82 6.49
N VAL A 189 8.02 -12.12 5.57
CA VAL A 189 6.81 -12.90 5.89
C VAL A 189 7.12 -14.38 6.06
N LEU A 190 7.91 -14.99 5.16
CA LEU A 190 8.13 -16.44 5.17
C LEU A 190 8.83 -16.96 6.44
N PRO A 191 9.80 -16.25 7.05
CA PRO A 191 10.37 -16.66 8.33
C PRO A 191 9.38 -16.60 9.50
N ILE A 192 8.38 -15.72 9.44
CA ILE A 192 7.37 -15.55 10.49
C ILE A 192 6.26 -16.59 10.38
N GLN A 193 5.83 -16.88 9.14
CA GLN A 193 4.69 -17.73 8.84
C GLN A 193 4.94 -18.52 7.55
N LYS A 194 4.87 -19.85 7.65
CA LYS A 194 4.77 -20.69 6.46
C LYS A 194 3.39 -20.50 5.84
N LEU A 195 3.35 -20.02 4.60
CA LEU A 195 2.10 -19.71 3.92
C LEU A 195 1.29 -20.97 3.63
N THR A 196 0.05 -20.96 4.10
CA THR A 196 -1.02 -21.87 3.72
C THR A 196 -1.86 -21.28 2.57
N GLN A 197 -2.71 -22.11 1.96
CA GLN A 197 -3.63 -21.67 0.91
C GLN A 197 -4.51 -20.50 1.36
N ASP A 198 -5.05 -20.57 2.57
CA ASP A 198 -5.91 -19.52 3.14
C ASP A 198 -5.14 -18.22 3.39
N GLU A 199 -3.87 -18.31 3.81
CA GLU A 199 -3.02 -17.14 4.06
C GLU A 199 -2.63 -16.43 2.78
N VAL A 200 -2.37 -17.16 1.71
CA VAL A 200 -2.15 -16.58 0.38
C VAL A 200 -3.40 -15.86 -0.11
N TRP A 201 -4.59 -16.47 0.03
CA TRP A 201 -5.84 -15.80 -0.33
C TRP A 201 -6.08 -14.52 0.48
N LYS A 202 -5.77 -14.54 1.79
CA LYS A 202 -5.81 -13.33 2.63
C LYS A 202 -4.85 -12.26 2.14
N LEU A 203 -3.60 -12.61 1.81
CA LEU A 203 -2.62 -11.66 1.27
C LEU A 203 -3.09 -11.06 -0.05
N ALA A 204 -3.64 -11.87 -0.97
CA ALA A 204 -4.19 -11.41 -2.23
C ALA A 204 -5.37 -10.43 -2.01
N PHE A 205 -6.26 -10.73 -1.08
CA PHE A 205 -7.36 -9.84 -0.70
C PHE A 205 -6.89 -8.53 -0.09
N LEU A 206 -5.94 -8.59 0.84
CA LEU A 206 -5.36 -7.39 1.45
C LEU A 206 -4.65 -6.55 0.39
N PHE A 207 -3.87 -7.16 -0.50
CA PHE A 207 -3.22 -6.48 -1.60
C PHE A 207 -4.23 -5.75 -2.47
N GLU A 208 -5.21 -6.46 -3.05
CA GLU A 208 -6.25 -5.85 -3.89
C GLU A 208 -6.97 -4.69 -3.19
N SER A 209 -7.39 -4.91 -1.94
CA SER A 209 -8.19 -3.95 -1.18
C SER A 209 -7.42 -2.67 -0.84
N GLN A 210 -6.13 -2.79 -0.49
CA GLN A 210 -5.32 -1.62 -0.13
C GLN A 210 -5.01 -0.75 -1.34
N PHE A 211 -4.78 -1.35 -2.52
CA PHE A 211 -4.67 -0.59 -3.76
C PHE A 211 -6.00 0.05 -4.17
N LEU A 212 -7.13 -0.65 -4.00
CA LEU A 212 -8.44 -0.04 -4.28
C LEU A 212 -8.74 1.16 -3.36
N LEU A 213 -8.45 1.04 -2.06
CA LEU A 213 -8.64 2.14 -1.11
C LEU A 213 -7.75 3.35 -1.46
N ALA A 214 -6.48 3.11 -1.77
CA ALA A 214 -5.57 4.17 -2.17
C ALA A 214 -6.02 4.88 -3.46
N ALA A 215 -6.59 4.14 -4.41
CA ALA A 215 -7.12 4.72 -5.64
C ALA A 215 -8.27 5.69 -5.38
N VAL A 216 -9.23 5.25 -4.55
CA VAL A 216 -10.40 6.04 -4.17
C VAL A 216 -9.98 7.33 -3.45
N GLU A 217 -8.99 7.23 -2.56
CA GLU A 217 -8.47 8.37 -1.82
C GLU A 217 -7.74 9.38 -2.73
N LEU A 218 -6.94 8.90 -3.67
CA LEU A 218 -6.29 9.77 -4.67
C LEU A 218 -7.31 10.44 -5.60
N SER A 219 -8.34 9.71 -6.07
CA SER A 219 -9.37 10.30 -6.94
C SER A 219 -10.14 11.39 -6.22
N TYR A 220 -10.51 11.15 -4.95
CA TYR A 220 -11.21 12.15 -4.14
C TYR A 220 -10.36 13.40 -3.90
N THR A 221 -9.06 13.22 -3.63
CA THR A 221 -8.15 14.34 -3.40
C THR A 221 -8.03 15.25 -4.64
N ASN A 222 -7.98 14.64 -5.83
CA ASN A 222 -7.94 15.40 -7.09
C ASN A 222 -9.24 16.18 -7.33
N ASP A 223 -10.41 15.57 -7.06
CA ASP A 223 -11.70 16.25 -7.21
C ASP A 223 -11.83 17.47 -6.28
N VAL A 224 -11.39 17.33 -5.02
CA VAL A 224 -11.39 18.46 -4.06
C VAL A 224 -10.43 19.55 -4.51
N TYR A 225 -9.23 19.19 -5.00
CA TYR A 225 -8.27 20.17 -5.50
C TYR A 225 -8.81 20.95 -6.70
N ASP A 226 -9.40 20.26 -7.67
CA ASP A 226 -10.00 20.88 -8.85
C ASP A 226 -11.17 21.79 -8.49
N GLN A 227 -11.95 21.44 -7.47
CA GLN A 227 -13.02 22.28 -6.97
C GLN A 227 -12.46 23.55 -6.30
N CYS A 228 -11.50 23.41 -5.38
CA CYS A 228 -10.86 24.55 -4.71
C CYS A 228 -10.15 25.49 -5.70
N ALA A 229 -9.49 24.94 -6.73
CA ALA A 229 -8.82 25.73 -7.76
C ALA A 229 -9.81 26.51 -8.65
N LYS A 230 -11.00 25.96 -8.91
CA LYS A 230 -12.07 26.68 -9.62
C LYS A 230 -12.63 27.82 -8.76
N GLU A 231 -12.94 27.54 -7.49
CA GLU A 231 -13.48 28.54 -6.56
C GLU A 231 -12.50 29.71 -6.34
N ALA A 232 -11.19 29.44 -6.25
CA ALA A 232 -10.16 30.48 -6.15
C ALA A 232 -10.10 31.37 -7.40
N ASN A 233 -10.20 30.79 -8.60
CA ASN A 233 -10.16 31.54 -9.86
C ASN A 233 -11.46 32.33 -10.14
N GLU A 234 -12.61 31.90 -9.61
CA GLU A 234 -13.88 32.63 -9.72
C GLU A 234 -13.99 33.80 -8.72
N SER A 235 -13.15 33.80 -7.68
CA SER A 235 -13.09 34.85 -6.65
C SER A 235 -12.11 36.00 -6.96
N MET A 236 -11.37 35.91 -8.07
CA MET A 236 -10.45 36.95 -8.59
C MET A 236 -11.06 37.74 -9.75
#